data_AF-A0A2P4XQM7-F1
#
_entry.id   AF-A0A2P4XQM7-F1
#
_cell.length_a   1.000
_cell.length_b   1.000
_cell.length_c   1.000
_cell.angle_alpha   90.00
_cell.angle_beta   90.00
_cell.angle_gamma   90.00
#
_symmetry.space_group_name_H-M   'P 1'
#
loop_
_entity.id
_entity.type
_entity.pdbx_description
1 polymer ?
#
loop_
_entity_poly.entity_id
_entity_poly.type
_entity_poly.pdbx_seq_one_letter_code
_entity_poly.pdbx_strand_id
1 'polypeptide(L)'
;MVDTVAMEWQALKFQPWNSAPDVSFWQTLTSLKLDKFQLDDQAQITGYYTTGRSVDVPARFTIDESAFPKAEGSQQDGRDTDRARYEWKAPGLLINTNTLEAFKKLDKTNLLRDTGEKILDLVIGAENGGVSINYLNSFVLITFADLKKHSFLYWFGFPALSPPALFQYRFPPASVSSILSIKEQVHGLRGLLKLRDMNSETGAVEGNFAPFFVVERLAESEQVVRVLDVQTWRVSDRSADNVVETLFGFVDPCPLKTNPGWPLRNYL
;
A
#
# COMPACT_ATOMS: atom_id res chain seq x y z
N MET A 1 15.31 10.11 40.68
CA MET A 1 13.92 9.62 40.60
C MET A 1 13.33 10.26 39.36
N VAL A 2 13.29 9.52 38.26
CA VAL A 2 12.62 9.97 37.03
C VAL A 2 11.18 9.51 37.19
N ASP A 3 10.25 10.47 37.22
CA ASP A 3 8.82 10.20 37.37
C ASP A 3 8.35 9.24 36.28
N THR A 4 8.12 7.98 36.64
CA THR A 4 7.34 7.03 35.85
C THR A 4 5.87 7.43 35.96
N VAL A 5 5.48 8.50 35.28
CA VAL A 5 4.08 8.73 34.94
C VAL A 5 3.68 7.55 34.06
N ALA A 6 2.84 6.66 34.58
CA ALA A 6 2.25 5.59 33.79
C ALA A 6 1.49 6.24 32.63
N MET A 7 2.05 6.16 31.42
CA MET A 7 1.42 6.72 30.23
C MET A 7 0.16 5.93 29.92
N GLU A 8 -0.99 6.60 29.94
CA GLU A 8 -2.28 6.00 29.62
C GLU A 8 -2.36 5.58 28.15
N TRP A 9 -3.12 4.52 27.88
CA TRP A 9 -3.43 4.10 26.52
C TRP A 9 -4.26 5.15 25.80
N GLN A 10 -3.85 5.50 24.58
CA GLN A 10 -4.56 6.46 23.73
C GLN A 10 -5.05 5.76 22.47
N ALA A 11 -6.22 6.15 21.97
CA ALA A 11 -6.77 5.62 20.72
C ALA A 11 -5.90 6.05 19.53
N LEU A 12 -5.45 5.07 18.74
CA LEU A 12 -4.68 5.30 17.53
C LEU A 12 -5.62 5.77 16.42
N LYS A 13 -5.32 6.94 15.85
CA LYS A 13 -6.02 7.50 14.69
C LYS A 13 -5.13 7.41 13.46
N PHE A 14 -5.76 7.29 12.30
CA PHE A 14 -5.07 7.07 11.02
C PHE A 14 -5.42 8.20 10.06
N GLN A 15 -4.43 8.69 9.30
CA GLN A 15 -4.70 9.62 8.21
C GLN A 15 -5.33 8.85 7.02
N PRO A 16 -6.53 9.24 6.55
CA PRO A 16 -7.13 8.64 5.36
C PRO A 16 -6.31 8.87 4.10
N TRP A 17 -6.46 7.97 3.13
CA TRP A 17 -5.94 8.18 1.78
C TRP A 17 -6.55 9.41 1.11
N ASN A 18 -5.75 10.09 0.30
CA ASN A 18 -6.21 11.16 -0.58
C ASN A 18 -5.89 10.78 -2.03
N SER A 19 -6.93 10.50 -2.81
CA SER A 19 -6.83 10.08 -4.21
C SER A 19 -6.70 11.26 -5.16
N ALA A 20 -5.80 11.16 -6.13
CA ALA A 20 -5.63 12.13 -7.21
C ALA A 20 -5.47 11.40 -8.55
N PRO A 21 -6.58 11.10 -9.24
CA PRO A 21 -6.53 10.53 -10.58
C PRO A 21 -5.98 11.56 -11.57
N ASP A 22 -5.03 11.15 -12.41
CA ASP A 22 -4.45 11.96 -13.47
C ASP A 22 -5.39 12.05 -14.68
N VAL A 23 -5.19 13.07 -15.53
CA VAL A 23 -5.97 13.25 -16.76
C VAL A 23 -5.81 12.08 -17.73
N SER A 24 -4.60 11.52 -17.82
CA SER A 24 -4.30 10.37 -18.70
C SER A 24 -5.16 9.14 -18.37
N PHE A 25 -5.46 8.90 -17.08
CA PHE A 25 -6.35 7.81 -16.67
C PHE A 25 -7.72 7.91 -17.34
N TRP A 26 -8.32 9.11 -17.36
CA TRP A 26 -9.64 9.34 -17.94
C TRP A 26 -9.65 9.19 -19.46
N GLN A 27 -8.56 9.58 -20.12
CA GLN A 27 -8.39 9.40 -21.56
C GLN A 27 -8.33 7.91 -21.91
N THR A 28 -7.49 7.14 -21.21
CA THR A 28 -7.39 5.69 -21.40
C THR A 28 -8.70 4.99 -21.07
N LEU A 29 -9.39 5.36 -19.98
CA LEU A 29 -10.70 4.82 -19.63
C LEU A 29 -11.73 5.04 -20.73
N THR A 30 -11.72 6.22 -21.35
CA THR A 30 -12.63 6.57 -22.45
C THR A 30 -12.38 5.69 -23.68
N SER A 31 -11.12 5.54 -24.08
CA SER A 31 -10.73 4.67 -25.20
C SER A 31 -11.15 3.22 -24.94
N LEU A 32 -10.85 2.68 -23.74
CA LEU A 32 -11.23 1.32 -23.38
C LEU A 32 -12.75 1.12 -23.30
N LYS A 33 -13.52 2.16 -22.90
CA LYS A 33 -14.98 2.10 -22.86
C LYS A 33 -15.60 1.98 -24.25
N LEU A 34 -15.02 2.65 -25.24
CA LEU A 34 -15.47 2.57 -26.63
C LEU A 34 -15.11 1.21 -27.25
N ASP A 35 -13.91 0.72 -26.96
CA ASP A 35 -13.31 -0.41 -27.69
C ASP A 35 -13.55 -1.79 -27.03
N LYS A 36 -13.66 -1.86 -25.69
CA LYS A 36 -13.69 -3.13 -24.94
C LYS A 36 -14.84 -3.31 -23.96
N PHE A 37 -15.25 -2.28 -23.22
CA PHE A 37 -16.22 -2.43 -22.11
C PHE A 37 -17.69 -2.40 -22.54
N GLN A 38 -18.04 -2.94 -23.71
CA GLN A 38 -19.43 -2.92 -24.19
C GLN A 38 -20.37 -3.86 -23.39
N LEU A 39 -19.83 -4.78 -22.57
CA LEU A 39 -20.60 -5.77 -21.80
C LEU A 39 -20.12 -6.01 -20.36
N ASP A 40 -18.83 -5.77 -20.05
CA ASP A 40 -18.29 -5.98 -18.71
C ASP A 40 -17.94 -4.62 -18.08
N ASP A 41 -18.57 -4.30 -16.95
CA ASP A 41 -18.46 -2.99 -16.29
C ASP A 41 -17.28 -2.95 -15.29
N GLN A 42 -16.42 -3.99 -15.26
CA GLN A 42 -15.35 -4.14 -14.28
C GLN A 42 -13.96 -4.32 -14.90
N ALA A 43 -12.93 -3.80 -14.24
CA ALA A 43 -11.54 -4.00 -14.64
C ALA A 43 -10.60 -4.04 -13.43
N GLN A 44 -9.56 -4.88 -13.51
CA GLN A 44 -8.45 -4.80 -12.56
C GLN A 44 -7.53 -3.65 -12.97
N ILE A 45 -7.21 -2.78 -12.01
CA ILE A 45 -6.32 -1.63 -12.20
C ILE A 45 -5.25 -1.59 -11.11
N THR A 46 -4.17 -0.86 -11.37
CA THR A 46 -3.10 -0.61 -10.40
C THR A 46 -3.08 0.85 -10.00
N GLY A 47 -3.12 1.11 -8.69
CA GLY A 47 -2.88 2.42 -8.11
C GLY A 47 -1.45 2.54 -7.60
N TYR A 48 -1.00 3.78 -7.47
CA TYR A 48 0.36 4.10 -7.10
C TYR A 48 0.38 5.08 -5.93
N TYR A 49 1.37 4.92 -5.06
CA TYR A 49 1.61 5.88 -3.98
C TYR A 49 3.09 5.94 -3.62
N THR A 50 3.46 6.98 -2.88
CA THR A 50 4.82 7.21 -2.41
C THR A 50 4.82 7.42 -0.91
N THR A 51 6.00 7.40 -0.30
CA THR A 51 6.16 7.85 1.09
C THR A 51 5.90 9.36 1.20
N GLY A 52 5.42 9.83 2.36
CA GLY A 52 5.33 11.26 2.63
C GLY A 52 6.68 11.96 2.44
N ARG A 53 6.80 12.83 1.42
CA ARG A 53 8.09 13.48 1.06
C ARG A 53 8.40 14.72 1.91
N SER A 54 7.37 15.37 2.43
CA SER A 54 7.49 16.56 3.28
C SER A 54 6.33 16.60 4.25
N VAL A 55 6.55 17.19 5.43
CA VAL A 55 5.53 17.36 6.48
C VAL A 55 4.30 18.11 5.98
N ASP A 56 4.49 19.03 5.02
CA ASP A 56 3.44 19.90 4.50
C ASP A 56 2.75 19.35 3.24
N VAL A 57 3.29 18.28 2.65
CA VAL A 57 2.79 17.72 1.38
C VAL A 57 2.51 16.23 1.56
N PRO A 58 1.25 15.85 1.84
CA PRO A 58 0.89 14.44 1.94
C PRO A 58 1.11 13.75 0.60
N ALA A 59 1.59 12.50 0.63
CA ALA A 59 1.60 11.68 -0.55
C ALA A 59 0.15 11.45 -1.01
N ARG A 60 -0.06 11.45 -2.32
CA ARG A 60 -1.35 11.18 -2.93
C ARG A 60 -1.37 9.77 -3.50
N PHE A 61 -2.53 9.15 -3.44
CA PHE A 61 -2.80 7.91 -4.14
C PHE A 61 -3.18 8.25 -5.58
N THR A 62 -2.34 7.91 -6.54
CA THR A 62 -2.50 8.31 -7.94
C THR A 62 -2.87 7.12 -8.82
N ILE A 63 -3.59 7.42 -9.88
CA ILE A 63 -3.84 6.52 -11.01
C ILE A 63 -3.66 7.34 -12.29
N ASP A 64 -3.08 6.74 -13.31
CA ASP A 64 -2.83 7.33 -14.63
C ASP A 64 -3.01 6.26 -15.70
N GLU A 65 -2.59 6.52 -16.94
CA GLU A 65 -2.67 5.55 -18.04
C GLU A 65 -2.07 4.18 -17.73
N SER A 66 -1.04 4.11 -16.86
CA SER A 66 -0.36 2.85 -16.53
C SER A 66 -1.15 1.99 -15.54
N ALA A 67 -2.25 2.51 -14.98
CA ALA A 67 -3.14 1.78 -14.11
C ALA A 67 -3.80 0.58 -14.83
N PHE A 68 -3.98 0.66 -16.15
CA PHE A 68 -4.62 -0.40 -16.93
C PHE A 68 -3.59 -1.44 -17.41
N PRO A 69 -3.93 -2.75 -17.39
CA PRO A 69 -3.09 -3.78 -17.97
C PRO A 69 -2.86 -3.50 -19.46
N LYS A 70 -1.58 -3.45 -19.89
CA LYS A 70 -1.25 -3.36 -21.31
C LYS A 70 -1.64 -4.68 -22.01
N ALA A 71 -2.11 -4.59 -23.25
CA ALA A 71 -2.46 -5.77 -24.03
C ALA A 71 -1.22 -6.66 -24.26
N GLU A 72 -1.39 -7.98 -24.20
CA GLU A 72 -0.33 -8.94 -24.48
C GLU A 72 0.30 -8.66 -25.86
N GLY A 73 1.62 -8.50 -25.90
CA GLY A 73 2.38 -8.28 -27.14
C GLY A 73 2.96 -6.87 -27.34
N SER A 74 2.65 -5.89 -26.48
CA SER A 74 3.42 -4.63 -26.47
C SER A 74 4.80 -4.87 -25.87
N GLN A 75 5.81 -5.09 -26.73
CA GLN A 75 7.21 -5.14 -26.32
C GLN A 75 7.56 -3.84 -25.58
N GLN A 76 8.20 -3.98 -24.42
CA GLN A 76 8.68 -2.85 -23.62
C GLN A 76 9.83 -2.17 -24.36
N ASP A 77 9.61 -0.95 -24.82
CA ASP A 77 10.64 0.07 -24.70
C ASP A 77 10.43 0.76 -23.35
N GLY A 78 11.16 0.30 -22.34
CA GLY A 78 11.24 0.91 -21.00
C GLY A 78 10.02 0.69 -20.11
N ARG A 79 10.11 -0.26 -19.16
CA ARG A 79 9.38 -0.08 -17.89
C ARG A 79 9.84 1.23 -17.30
N ASP A 80 8.92 2.02 -16.75
CA ASP A 80 9.28 3.26 -16.07
C ASP A 80 10.13 2.91 -14.83
N THR A 81 11.45 2.94 -15.05
CA THR A 81 12.42 2.55 -14.04
C THR A 81 12.40 3.52 -12.85
N ASP A 82 11.92 4.75 -13.03
CA ASP A 82 11.76 5.70 -11.94
C ASP A 82 10.58 5.30 -11.06
N ARG A 83 9.43 4.94 -11.63
CA ARG A 83 8.28 4.47 -10.83
C ARG A 83 8.59 3.18 -10.08
N ALA A 84 9.31 2.26 -10.72
CA ALA A 84 9.76 1.03 -10.05
C ALA A 84 10.66 1.31 -8.83
N ARG A 85 11.39 2.43 -8.82
CA ARG A 85 12.30 2.82 -7.72
C ARG A 85 11.63 3.58 -6.59
N TYR A 86 10.60 4.37 -6.89
CA TYR A 86 10.10 5.40 -5.97
C TYR A 86 8.62 5.25 -5.59
N GLU A 87 7.87 4.38 -6.26
CA GLU A 87 6.44 4.18 -6.02
C GLU A 87 6.12 2.75 -5.60
N TRP A 88 5.03 2.60 -4.86
CA TRP A 88 4.46 1.31 -4.49
C TRP A 88 3.13 1.12 -5.17
N LYS A 89 2.86 -0.14 -5.54
CA LYS A 89 1.66 -0.55 -6.25
C LYS A 89 0.60 -1.01 -5.25
N ALA A 90 -0.63 -0.59 -5.50
CA ALA A 90 -1.82 -1.04 -4.81
C ALA A 90 -2.78 -1.66 -5.84
N PRO A 91 -3.13 -2.95 -5.75
CA PRO A 91 -4.12 -3.56 -6.63
C PRO A 91 -5.49 -2.93 -6.42
N GLY A 92 -6.27 -2.76 -7.47
CA GLY A 92 -7.62 -2.22 -7.34
C GLY A 92 -8.62 -2.74 -8.35
N LEU A 93 -9.89 -2.58 -8.01
CA LEU A 93 -11.02 -2.92 -8.86
C LEU A 93 -11.70 -1.64 -9.33
N LEU A 94 -11.76 -1.45 -10.64
CA LEU A 94 -12.54 -0.41 -11.29
C LEU A 94 -13.93 -0.96 -11.62
N ILE A 95 -14.98 -0.21 -11.29
CA ILE A 95 -16.35 -0.45 -11.73
C ILE A 95 -16.83 0.79 -12.47
N ASN A 96 -16.93 0.69 -13.79
CA ASN A 96 -17.41 1.77 -14.62
C ASN A 96 -18.86 1.53 -15.03
N THR A 97 -19.76 2.34 -14.52
CA THR A 97 -21.19 2.26 -14.83
C THR A 97 -21.53 3.00 -16.13
N ASN A 98 -22.50 2.44 -16.87
CA ASN A 98 -22.96 3.01 -18.13
C ASN A 98 -23.94 4.19 -17.97
N THR A 99 -24.71 4.21 -16.87
CA THR A 99 -25.70 5.26 -16.57
C THR A 99 -25.44 5.91 -15.22
N LEU A 100 -25.82 7.19 -15.09
CA LEU A 100 -25.71 7.92 -13.84
C LEU A 100 -26.59 7.30 -12.75
N GLU A 101 -27.74 6.76 -13.14
CA GLU A 101 -28.68 6.09 -12.25
C GLU A 101 -28.06 4.81 -11.67
N ALA A 102 -27.34 4.03 -12.49
CA ALA A 102 -26.61 2.86 -12.02
C ALA A 102 -25.52 3.24 -11.02
N PHE A 103 -24.73 4.29 -11.29
CA PHE A 103 -23.73 4.82 -10.35
C PHE A 103 -24.34 5.17 -8.98
N LYS A 104 -25.51 5.83 -8.99
CA LYS A 104 -26.20 6.25 -7.76
C LYS A 104 -26.76 5.04 -7.00
N LYS A 105 -27.37 4.08 -7.71
CA LYS A 105 -27.99 2.88 -7.14
C LYS A 105 -27.00 1.80 -6.71
N LEU A 106 -25.74 1.87 -7.15
CA LEU A 106 -24.72 0.90 -6.78
C LEU A 106 -24.57 0.79 -5.27
N ASP A 107 -24.59 -0.43 -4.74
CA ASP A 107 -24.37 -0.73 -3.32
C ASP A 107 -22.88 -0.59 -2.98
N LYS A 108 -22.55 0.64 -2.62
CA LYS A 108 -21.22 1.10 -2.19
C LYS A 108 -20.72 0.37 -0.95
N THR A 109 -21.62 0.00 -0.05
CA THR A 109 -21.29 -0.68 1.20
C THR A 109 -20.94 -2.13 0.93
N ASN A 110 -21.74 -2.81 0.11
CA ASN A 110 -21.44 -4.19 -0.29
C ASN A 110 -20.10 -4.26 -1.03
N LEU A 111 -19.84 -3.34 -1.96
CA LEU A 111 -18.58 -3.34 -2.72
C LEU A 111 -17.33 -3.17 -1.82
N LEU A 112 -17.41 -2.26 -0.85
CA LEU A 112 -16.36 -2.10 0.16
C LEU A 112 -16.18 -3.36 1.01
N ARG A 113 -17.29 -4.02 1.40
CA ARG A 113 -17.27 -5.28 2.14
C ARG A 113 -16.63 -6.39 1.33
N ASP A 114 -17.05 -6.62 0.09
CA ASP A 114 -16.52 -7.68 -0.77
C ASP A 114 -15.00 -7.54 -0.99
N THR A 115 -14.52 -6.30 -1.09
CA THR A 115 -13.07 -6.04 -1.19
C THR A 115 -12.37 -6.22 0.16
N GLY A 116 -13.02 -5.83 1.26
CA GLY A 116 -12.54 -6.07 2.63
C GLY A 116 -12.46 -7.54 3.01
N GLU A 117 -13.39 -8.38 2.53
CA GLU A 117 -13.36 -9.84 2.74
C GLU A 117 -12.11 -10.46 2.11
N LYS A 118 -11.72 -10.03 0.90
CA LYS A 118 -10.47 -10.48 0.28
C LYS A 118 -9.22 -10.07 1.06
N ILE A 119 -9.24 -8.88 1.68
CA ILE A 119 -8.17 -8.45 2.60
C ILE A 119 -8.16 -9.35 3.84
N LEU A 120 -9.33 -9.65 4.41
CA LEU A 120 -9.46 -10.51 5.56
C LEU A 120 -8.96 -11.92 5.26
N ASP A 121 -9.32 -12.50 4.10
CA ASP A 121 -8.87 -13.82 3.65
C ASP A 121 -7.34 -13.90 3.57
N LEU A 122 -6.69 -12.84 3.07
CA LEU A 122 -5.23 -12.72 3.04
C LEU A 122 -4.64 -12.70 4.45
N VAL A 123 -5.25 -11.97 5.38
CA VAL A 123 -4.77 -11.83 6.77
C VAL A 123 -4.93 -13.13 7.56
N ILE A 124 -6.06 -13.84 7.43
CA ILE A 124 -6.31 -15.10 8.15
C ILE A 124 -5.57 -16.30 7.54
N GLY A 125 -4.92 -16.11 6.38
CA GLY A 125 -4.20 -17.17 5.68
C GLY A 125 -5.11 -18.26 5.10
N ALA A 126 -6.37 -17.91 4.78
CA ALA A 126 -7.26 -18.83 4.09
C ALA A 126 -6.69 -19.10 2.68
N GLU A 127 -6.42 -20.37 2.37
CA GLU A 127 -5.91 -20.98 1.11
C GLU A 127 -5.79 -20.10 -0.14
N ASN A 128 -4.98 -19.05 -0.11
CA ASN A 128 -4.79 -18.16 -1.25
C ASN A 128 -3.34 -18.23 -1.71
N GLY A 129 -3.08 -19.24 -2.54
CA GLY A 129 -1.82 -19.47 -3.23
C GLY A 129 -1.38 -18.26 -4.06
N GLY A 130 -0.44 -17.48 -3.53
CA GLY A 130 0.30 -16.47 -4.29
C GLY A 130 -0.32 -15.07 -4.36
N VAL A 131 -1.32 -14.73 -3.52
CA VAL A 131 -1.82 -13.35 -3.44
C VAL A 131 -0.75 -12.45 -2.79
N SER A 132 -0.39 -11.37 -3.49
CA SER A 132 0.64 -10.43 -3.04
C SER A 132 0.21 -9.66 -1.79
N ILE A 133 1.14 -9.44 -0.85
CA ILE A 133 0.92 -8.60 0.35
C ILE A 133 0.48 -7.16 0.01
N ASN A 134 0.73 -6.70 -1.22
CA ASN A 134 0.26 -5.41 -1.73
C ASN A 134 -1.27 -5.28 -1.65
N TYR A 135 -2.00 -6.40 -1.62
CA TYR A 135 -3.47 -6.42 -1.54
C TYR A 135 -4.01 -5.86 -0.22
N LEU A 136 -3.19 -5.77 0.84
CA LEU A 136 -3.56 -5.06 2.07
C LEU A 136 -3.84 -3.56 1.82
N ASN A 137 -3.24 -2.98 0.77
CA ASN A 137 -3.52 -1.60 0.33
C ASN A 137 -4.49 -1.56 -0.86
N SER A 138 -5.27 -2.61 -1.08
CA SER A 138 -6.20 -2.65 -2.20
C SER A 138 -7.27 -1.57 -2.11
N PHE A 139 -7.80 -1.20 -3.26
CA PHE A 139 -8.82 -0.16 -3.38
C PHE A 139 -9.89 -0.53 -4.39
N VAL A 140 -11.00 0.19 -4.32
CA VAL A 140 -12.05 0.11 -5.33
C VAL A 140 -12.32 1.51 -5.88
N LEU A 141 -12.59 1.58 -7.18
CA LEU A 141 -12.89 2.81 -7.87
C LEU A 141 -14.19 2.63 -8.63
N ILE A 142 -15.21 3.41 -8.29
CA ILE A 142 -16.46 3.42 -9.05
C ILE A 142 -16.44 4.67 -9.94
N THR A 143 -16.78 4.52 -11.21
CA THR A 143 -16.83 5.63 -12.17
C THR A 143 -18.13 5.66 -12.97
N PHE A 144 -18.47 6.85 -13.44
CA PHE A 144 -19.43 7.09 -14.50
C PHE A 144 -18.83 8.14 -15.45
N ALA A 145 -18.60 7.74 -16.70
CA ALA A 145 -18.07 8.61 -17.75
C ALA A 145 -19.20 9.05 -18.71
N ASP A 146 -19.54 10.35 -18.69
CA ASP A 146 -20.42 11.00 -19.67
C ASP A 146 -19.57 11.46 -20.86
N LEU A 147 -19.46 10.59 -21.86
CA LEU A 147 -18.65 10.84 -23.07
C LEU A 147 -19.20 12.00 -23.92
N LYS A 148 -20.47 12.39 -23.74
CA LYS A 148 -21.05 13.52 -24.48
C LYS A 148 -20.59 14.85 -23.90
N LYS A 149 -20.42 14.92 -22.58
CA LYS A 149 -20.00 16.13 -21.85
C LYS A 149 -18.53 16.14 -21.46
N HIS A 150 -17.81 15.06 -21.73
CA HIS A 150 -16.45 14.82 -21.24
C HIS A 150 -16.34 15.03 -19.72
N SER A 151 -17.37 14.59 -18.98
CA SER A 151 -17.40 14.69 -17.52
C SER A 151 -17.35 13.31 -16.88
N PHE A 152 -16.61 13.22 -15.77
CA PHE A 152 -16.36 11.98 -15.05
C PHE A 152 -16.78 12.14 -13.60
N LEU A 153 -17.69 11.28 -13.15
CA LEU A 153 -18.00 11.11 -11.74
C LEU A 153 -17.25 9.89 -11.23
N TYR A 154 -16.62 10.02 -10.07
CA TYR A 154 -15.85 8.93 -9.50
C TYR A 154 -15.90 8.92 -7.98
N TRP A 155 -15.63 7.74 -7.41
CA TRP A 155 -15.52 7.57 -5.99
C TRP A 155 -14.53 6.45 -5.65
N PHE A 156 -13.50 6.79 -4.89
CA PHE A 156 -12.53 5.83 -4.36
C PHE A 156 -13.03 5.27 -3.04
N GLY A 157 -12.90 3.96 -2.89
CA GLY A 157 -13.02 3.24 -1.64
C GLY A 157 -11.69 2.62 -1.27
N PHE A 158 -11.24 2.84 -0.03
CA PHE A 158 -10.04 2.22 0.53
C PHE A 158 -10.45 1.35 1.72
N PRO A 159 -10.86 0.09 1.48
CA PRO A 159 -11.33 -0.80 2.52
C PRO A 159 -10.26 -0.98 3.60
N ALA A 160 -10.70 -0.89 4.86
CA ALA A 160 -9.85 -1.18 6.00
C ALA A 160 -10.59 -2.05 7.00
N LEU A 161 -9.91 -3.08 7.49
CA LEU A 161 -10.42 -3.95 8.54
C LEU A 161 -10.61 -3.15 9.83
N SER A 162 -11.72 -3.41 10.52
CA SER A 162 -12.01 -2.79 11.81
C SER A 162 -12.03 -3.87 12.89
N PRO A 163 -11.05 -3.86 13.81
CA PRO A 163 -11.10 -4.76 14.95
C PRO A 163 -12.30 -4.45 15.87
N PRO A 164 -12.76 -5.41 16.69
CA PRO A 164 -13.82 -5.18 17.67
C PRO A 164 -13.48 -4.10 18.72
N ALA A 165 -12.19 -3.95 19.05
CA ALA A 165 -11.67 -2.91 19.94
C ALA A 165 -10.77 -1.96 19.16
N LEU A 166 -10.80 -0.66 19.49
CA LEU A 166 -9.95 0.34 18.84
C LEU A 166 -8.47 0.01 19.02
N PHE A 167 -7.66 0.24 17.99
CA PHE A 167 -6.21 0.23 18.13
C PHE A 167 -5.76 1.30 19.12
N GLN A 168 -4.77 0.98 19.95
CA GLN A 168 -4.27 1.88 20.98
C GLN A 168 -2.74 1.91 20.98
N TYR A 169 -2.17 3.03 21.41
CA TYR A 169 -0.73 3.18 21.64
C TYR A 169 -0.45 3.72 23.04
N ARG A 170 0.71 3.37 23.61
CA ARG A 170 1.19 3.88 24.91
C ARG A 170 2.20 5.01 24.75
N PHE A 171 3.09 4.88 23.77
CA PHE A 171 4.18 5.83 23.55
C PHE A 171 3.86 6.69 22.34
N PRO A 172 4.03 8.02 22.43
CA PRO A 172 3.84 8.88 21.28
C PRO A 172 4.83 8.51 20.17
N PRO A 173 4.51 8.78 18.89
CA PRO A 173 5.42 8.51 17.79
C PRO A 173 6.77 9.20 18.01
N ALA A 174 7.85 8.43 17.89
CA ALA A 174 9.22 8.91 18.01
C ALA A 174 9.90 8.87 16.64
N SER A 175 10.89 9.73 16.45
CA SER A 175 11.69 9.67 15.23
C SER A 175 12.52 8.38 15.21
N VAL A 176 12.65 7.77 14.04
CA VAL A 176 13.52 6.58 13.86
C VAL A 176 14.94 6.87 14.35
N SER A 177 15.44 8.09 14.17
CA SER A 177 16.79 8.47 14.62
C SER A 177 16.96 8.60 16.13
N SER A 178 15.87 8.72 16.89
CA SER A 178 15.92 8.68 18.36
C SER A 178 15.86 7.26 18.93
N ILE A 179 15.49 6.27 18.11
CA ILE A 179 15.34 4.86 18.53
C ILE A 179 16.48 3.99 17.99
N LEU A 180 16.85 4.18 16.72
CA LEU A 180 17.88 3.41 16.03
C LEU A 180 19.17 4.22 15.91
N SER A 181 20.30 3.58 16.21
CA SER A 181 21.63 4.10 15.93
C SER A 181 21.85 4.29 14.42
N ILE A 182 22.83 5.11 14.04
CA ILE A 182 23.19 5.33 12.63
C ILE A 182 23.54 3.99 11.94
N LYS A 183 24.23 3.09 12.65
CA LYS A 183 24.59 1.78 12.11
C LYS A 183 23.33 0.93 11.81
N GLU A 184 22.38 0.90 12.74
CA GLU A 184 21.10 0.19 12.57
C GLU A 184 20.28 0.78 11.42
N GLN A 185 20.22 2.11 11.31
CA GLN A 185 19.53 2.78 10.19
C GLN A 185 20.15 2.42 8.83
N VAL A 186 21.48 2.46 8.72
CA VAL A 186 22.19 2.10 7.49
C VAL A 186 21.96 0.63 7.13
N HIS A 187 22.00 -0.27 8.13
CA HIS A 187 21.73 -1.69 7.92
C HIS A 187 20.28 -1.94 7.49
N GLY A 188 19.32 -1.25 8.12
CA GLY A 188 17.91 -1.30 7.74
C GLY A 188 17.69 -0.85 6.29
N LEU A 189 18.22 0.31 5.91
CA LEU A 189 18.12 0.81 4.53
C LEU A 189 18.75 -0.14 3.52
N ARG A 190 19.94 -0.67 3.81
CA ARG A 190 20.59 -1.69 2.95
C ARG A 190 19.75 -2.96 2.85
N GLY A 191 19.14 -3.40 3.95
CA GLY A 191 18.22 -4.54 3.96
C GLY A 191 17.03 -4.32 3.04
N LEU A 192 16.37 -3.16 3.15
CA LEU A 192 15.24 -2.80 2.27
C LEU A 192 15.64 -2.73 0.80
N LEU A 193 16.81 -2.16 0.48
CA LEU A 193 17.30 -2.10 -0.89
C LEU A 193 17.59 -3.49 -1.48
N LYS A 194 18.02 -4.45 -0.66
CA LYS A 194 18.24 -5.85 -1.07
C LYS A 194 16.93 -6.59 -1.37
N LEU A 195 15.81 -6.14 -0.81
CA LEU A 195 14.48 -6.71 -1.04
C LEU A 195 13.78 -6.13 -2.28
N ARG A 196 14.42 -5.23 -3.03
CA ARG A 196 13.88 -4.74 -4.30
C ARG A 196 13.91 -5.84 -5.35
N ASP A 197 12.92 -5.81 -6.22
CA ASP A 197 12.85 -6.70 -7.38
C ASP A 197 13.80 -6.18 -8.47
N MET A 198 14.73 -7.03 -8.87
CA MET A 198 15.86 -6.69 -9.74
C MET A 198 15.92 -7.66 -10.90
N ASN A 199 16.05 -7.13 -12.12
CA ASN A 199 16.30 -7.93 -13.30
C ASN A 199 17.67 -8.62 -13.18
N SER A 200 17.71 -9.95 -13.28
CA SER A 200 18.94 -10.73 -13.11
C SER A 200 19.99 -10.49 -14.20
N GLU A 201 19.57 -10.06 -15.39
CA GLU A 201 20.46 -9.89 -16.55
C GLU A 201 21.00 -8.45 -16.64
N THR A 202 20.14 -7.46 -16.41
CA THR A 202 20.47 -6.03 -16.59
C THR A 202 20.80 -5.32 -15.28
N GLY A 203 20.48 -5.92 -14.13
CA GLY A 203 20.59 -5.27 -12.82
C GLY A 203 19.65 -4.07 -12.65
N ALA A 204 18.66 -3.91 -13.53
CA ALA A 204 17.66 -2.85 -13.42
C ALA A 204 16.65 -3.17 -12.32
N VAL A 205 16.20 -2.14 -11.58
CA VAL A 205 15.11 -2.27 -10.61
C VAL A 205 13.79 -2.44 -11.39
N GLU A 206 13.13 -3.58 -11.23
CA GLU A 206 11.83 -3.87 -11.84
C GLU A 206 10.66 -3.55 -10.91
N GLY A 207 10.91 -3.51 -9.60
CA GLY A 207 9.94 -3.17 -8.58
C GLY A 207 10.59 -2.82 -7.25
N ASN A 208 9.87 -2.06 -6.43
CA ASN A 208 10.30 -1.74 -5.09
C ASN A 208 10.13 -2.94 -4.14
N PHE A 209 10.74 -2.87 -2.96
CA PHE A 209 10.47 -3.85 -1.90
C PHE A 209 9.00 -3.80 -1.45
N ALA A 210 8.50 -4.86 -0.83
CA ALA A 210 7.13 -4.95 -0.36
C ALA A 210 6.74 -3.79 0.59
N PRO A 211 5.51 -3.28 0.54
CA PRO A 211 5.07 -2.14 1.35
C PRO A 211 4.96 -2.44 2.85
N PHE A 212 5.06 -3.72 3.24
CA PHE A 212 5.04 -4.21 4.61
C PHE A 212 6.21 -5.15 4.81
N PHE A 213 6.96 -4.95 5.88
CA PHE A 213 8.22 -5.66 6.14
C PHE A 213 8.51 -5.76 7.63
N VAL A 214 9.45 -6.62 7.99
CA VAL A 214 9.88 -6.82 9.38
C VAL A 214 11.33 -6.40 9.53
N VAL A 215 11.63 -5.69 10.62
CA VAL A 215 12.99 -5.28 10.98
C VAL A 215 13.32 -5.89 12.35
N GLU A 216 14.32 -6.76 12.40
CA GLU A 216 14.80 -7.36 13.63
C GLU A 216 16.13 -6.74 14.04
N ARG A 217 16.24 -6.34 15.30
CA ARG A 217 17.49 -5.90 15.93
C ARG A 217 18.15 -7.10 16.58
N LEU A 218 19.43 -7.30 16.26
CA LEU A 218 20.20 -8.45 16.69
C LEU A 218 21.23 -8.03 17.75
N ALA A 219 21.54 -8.93 18.69
CA ALA A 219 22.55 -8.68 19.71
C ALA A 219 24.00 -8.75 19.16
N GLU A 220 24.17 -9.19 17.91
CA GLU A 220 25.48 -9.42 17.29
C GLU A 220 26.20 -8.14 16.83
N SER A 221 27.53 -8.18 16.86
CA SER A 221 28.38 -7.01 16.61
C SER A 221 28.56 -6.67 15.12
N GLU A 222 28.50 -7.64 14.21
CA GLU A 222 28.67 -7.41 12.77
C GLU A 222 27.37 -6.97 12.11
N GLN A 223 26.33 -7.80 12.15
CA GLN A 223 25.01 -7.47 11.65
C GLN A 223 24.06 -7.10 12.79
N VAL A 224 23.85 -5.80 13.00
CA VAL A 224 22.98 -5.30 14.09
C VAL A 224 21.48 -5.28 13.73
N VAL A 225 21.16 -5.37 12.44
CA VAL A 225 19.78 -5.36 11.92
C VAL A 225 19.63 -6.34 10.77
N ARG A 226 18.49 -7.03 10.73
CA ARG A 226 18.02 -7.83 9.61
C ARG A 226 16.65 -7.34 9.17
N VAL A 227 16.45 -7.22 7.86
CA VAL A 227 15.16 -6.86 7.26
C VAL A 227 14.63 -8.07 6.51
N LEU A 228 13.36 -8.40 6.73
CA LEU A 228 12.71 -9.61 6.24
C LEU A 228 11.39 -9.26 5.56
N ASP A 229 11.02 -10.12 4.60
CA ASP A 229 9.68 -10.12 4.04
C ASP A 229 8.69 -10.61 5.11
N VAL A 230 7.61 -9.87 5.31
CA VAL A 230 6.59 -10.23 6.30
C VAL A 230 5.86 -11.53 5.95
N GLN A 231 5.78 -11.90 4.67
CA GLN A 231 5.12 -13.14 4.25
C GLN A 231 5.93 -14.38 4.67
N THR A 232 7.25 -14.26 4.75
CA THR A 232 8.16 -15.37 5.12
C THR A 232 8.53 -15.38 6.60
N TRP A 233 8.40 -14.24 7.29
CA TRP A 233 8.75 -14.11 8.69
C TRP A 233 7.86 -14.95 9.62
N ARG A 234 8.46 -15.64 10.61
CA ARG A 234 7.75 -16.39 11.65
C ARG A 234 8.35 -16.11 13.02
N VAL A 235 7.50 -16.02 14.05
CA VAL A 235 7.92 -15.76 15.45
C VAL A 235 8.87 -16.85 15.96
N SER A 236 8.68 -18.10 15.53
CA SER A 236 9.51 -19.26 15.90
C SER A 236 10.98 -19.08 15.57
N ASP A 237 11.30 -18.27 14.56
CA ASP A 237 12.67 -18.12 14.06
C ASP A 237 13.50 -17.20 14.96
N ARG A 238 12.86 -16.46 15.88
CA ARG A 238 13.52 -15.51 16.79
C ARG A 238 14.51 -16.16 17.75
N SER A 239 14.23 -17.37 18.24
CA SER A 239 15.08 -18.04 19.24
C SER A 239 16.40 -18.53 18.66
N ALA A 240 16.53 -18.64 17.34
CA ALA A 240 17.75 -19.09 16.69
C ALA A 240 18.81 -17.97 16.57
N ASP A 241 18.39 -16.70 16.53
CA ASP A 241 19.23 -15.60 16.00
C ASP A 241 19.51 -14.44 16.98
N ASN A 242 19.37 -14.64 18.30
CA ASN A 242 19.63 -13.60 19.31
C ASN A 242 18.87 -12.27 19.05
N VAL A 243 17.61 -12.35 18.62
CA VAL A 243 16.76 -11.18 18.34
C VAL A 243 16.42 -10.44 19.62
N VAL A 244 16.79 -9.16 19.70
CA VAL A 244 16.55 -8.28 20.87
C VAL A 244 15.20 -7.57 20.76
N GLU A 245 14.83 -7.15 19.55
CA GLU A 245 13.60 -6.42 19.29
C GLU A 245 13.14 -6.67 17.86
N THR A 246 11.82 -6.69 17.64
CA THR A 246 11.21 -6.79 16.31
C THR A 246 10.29 -5.60 16.08
N LEU A 247 10.52 -4.92 14.97
CA LEU A 247 9.75 -3.77 14.52
C LEU A 247 9.00 -4.16 13.24
N PHE A 248 7.72 -3.83 13.18
CA PHE A 248 6.88 -4.04 11.99
C PHE A 248 6.86 -2.74 11.18
N GLY A 249 7.55 -2.74 10.05
CA GLY A 249 7.68 -1.59 9.17
C GLY A 249 6.66 -1.62 8.05
N PHE A 250 6.23 -0.43 7.63
CA PHE A 250 5.39 -0.25 6.46
C PHE A 250 5.75 1.05 5.74
N VAL A 251 5.37 1.14 4.47
CA VAL A 251 5.56 2.33 3.64
C VAL A 251 4.43 3.32 3.92
N ASP A 252 4.73 4.35 4.71
CA ASP A 252 3.73 5.32 5.15
C ASP A 252 3.57 6.51 4.17
N PRO A 253 2.40 6.69 3.53
CA PRO A 253 2.09 7.88 2.73
C PRO A 253 1.82 9.14 3.58
N CYS A 254 1.59 8.97 4.89
CA CYS A 254 1.26 10.04 5.82
C CYS A 254 2.49 10.92 6.11
N PRO A 255 2.39 12.25 5.97
CA PRO A 255 3.46 13.17 6.36
C PRO A 255 3.39 13.59 7.84
N LEU A 256 2.29 13.27 8.54
CA LEU A 256 2.05 13.74 9.90
C LEU A 256 2.99 13.03 10.89
N LYS A 257 3.56 13.81 11.80
CA LYS A 257 4.42 13.28 12.86
C LYS A 257 3.65 12.58 13.98
N THR A 258 2.33 12.78 14.04
CA THR A 258 1.48 12.40 15.17
C THR A 258 0.60 11.20 14.91
N ASN A 259 0.31 10.90 13.64
CA ASN A 259 -0.61 9.82 13.26
C ASN A 259 -0.01 9.06 12.08
N PRO A 260 -0.10 7.72 12.07
CA PRO A 260 0.27 6.91 10.92
C PRO A 260 -0.75 7.04 9.77
N GLY A 261 -0.33 6.64 8.58
CA GLY A 261 -1.23 6.55 7.42
C GLY A 261 -2.19 5.37 7.47
N TRP A 262 -3.18 5.43 6.57
CA TRP A 262 -4.19 4.41 6.38
C TRP A 262 -3.68 2.97 6.19
N PRO A 263 -2.54 2.70 5.51
CA PRO A 263 -2.01 1.34 5.34
C PRO A 263 -1.86 0.55 6.63
N LEU A 264 -1.53 1.23 7.73
CA LEU A 264 -1.29 0.56 9.01
C LEU A 264 -2.55 -0.17 9.52
N ARG A 265 -3.76 0.26 9.15
CA ARG A 265 -5.01 -0.35 9.62
C ARG A 265 -5.14 -1.83 9.23
N ASN A 266 -4.68 -2.19 8.04
CA ASN A 266 -4.76 -3.57 7.53
C ASN A 266 -3.52 -4.40 7.89
N TYR A 267 -2.45 -3.73 8.34
CA TYR A 267 -1.23 -4.40 8.75
C TYR A 267 -1.24 -4.84 10.21
N LEU A 268 -1.97 -4.10 11.06
CA LEU A 268 -2.25 -4.45 12.46
C LEU A 268 -3.29 -5.57 12.57
#